data_AF-A0A523VIY3-F1
#
_entry.id   AF-A0A523VIY3-F1
#
_cell.length_a   1.000
_cell.length_b   1.000
_cell.length_c   1.000
_cell.angle_alpha   90.00
_cell.angle_beta   90.00
_cell.angle_gamma   90.00
#
_symmetry.space_group_name_H-M   'P 1'
#
loop_
_entity.id
_entity.type
_entity.pdbx_description
1 polymer ?
#
loop_
_entity_poly.entity_id
_entity_poly.type
_entity_poly.pdbx_seq_one_letter_code
_entity_poly.pdbx_strand_id
1 'polypeptide(L)'
;MDGTRPNDTSRSDRFHLLVAGLILLVTILGAGVALLGTHASVLESQATRGSVVMAVELMGALQSGSLRAAYDTDIVVDMAAKMMETAALWQAALDLELEGRSDEAALYATRAEELEAEILAMSGLSVLYTDERYAPQGENDLLPDLDAYSADWREPIDQLLEEQQEQAEAADRWGDKADAHTSVGTVLALSLFLYGLSLAIRGRVRLIFTGVGTLLVLLALLWTAWTIVVA
;
A
#
# COMPACT_ATOMS: atom_id res chain seq x y z
N MET A 1 33.62 69.77 -28.36
CA MET A 1 32.23 69.97 -27.89
C MET A 1 31.57 68.61 -27.92
N ASP A 2 31.68 67.88 -26.82
CA ASP A 2 31.14 66.52 -26.74
C ASP A 2 29.91 66.58 -25.82
N GLY A 3 28.75 66.53 -26.45
CA GLY A 3 27.45 66.62 -25.80
C GLY A 3 27.11 65.29 -25.14
N THR A 4 27.53 65.11 -23.90
CA THR A 4 27.04 64.01 -23.06
C THR A 4 25.53 64.18 -22.87
N ARG A 5 24.75 63.30 -23.52
CA ARG A 5 23.29 63.28 -23.45
C ARG A 5 22.88 63.02 -21.99
N PRO A 6 22.19 63.95 -21.31
CA PRO A 6 21.85 63.80 -19.88
C PRO A 6 20.86 62.67 -19.55
N ASN A 7 20.38 61.92 -20.54
CA ASN A 7 19.24 61.00 -20.38
C ASN A 7 19.60 59.52 -20.16
N ASP A 8 20.86 59.10 -20.34
CA ASP A 8 21.22 57.67 -20.30
C ASP A 8 21.32 57.08 -18.88
N THR A 9 21.61 57.91 -17.86
CA THR A 9 21.69 57.46 -16.46
C THR A 9 20.33 57.02 -15.92
N SER A 10 19.28 57.84 -16.15
CA SER A 10 17.92 57.56 -15.65
C SER A 10 17.32 56.23 -16.15
N ARG A 11 17.64 55.82 -17.38
CA ARG A 11 17.16 54.55 -17.95
C ARG A 11 17.88 53.34 -17.38
N SER A 12 19.16 53.49 -17.03
CA SER A 12 19.93 52.43 -16.39
C SER A 12 19.38 52.14 -14.99
N ASP A 13 19.13 53.18 -14.19
CA ASP A 13 18.66 53.03 -12.82
C ASP A 13 17.29 52.34 -12.74
N ARG A 14 16.36 52.73 -13.64
CA ARG A 14 15.03 52.09 -13.73
C ARG A 14 15.12 50.60 -14.06
N PHE A 15 16.06 50.21 -14.93
CA PHE A 15 16.26 48.80 -15.27
C PHE A 15 16.80 48.00 -14.08
N HIS A 16 17.78 48.54 -13.35
CA HIS A 16 18.34 47.88 -12.17
C HIS A 16 17.27 47.71 -11.08
N LEU A 17 16.47 48.74 -10.85
CA LEU A 17 15.34 48.68 -9.91
C LEU A 17 14.31 47.61 -10.32
N LEU A 18 13.97 47.54 -11.62
CA LEU A 18 13.03 46.54 -12.14
C LEU A 18 13.56 45.12 -11.95
N VAL A 19 14.81 44.85 -12.34
CA VAL A 19 15.41 43.52 -12.19
C VAL A 19 15.56 43.14 -10.70
N ALA A 20 15.93 44.09 -9.84
CA ALA A 20 15.96 43.86 -8.39
C ALA A 20 14.57 43.49 -7.84
N GLY A 21 13.51 44.16 -8.31
CA GLY A 21 12.13 43.80 -7.98
C GLY A 21 11.74 42.39 -8.46
N LEU A 22 12.16 41.99 -9.67
CA LEU A 22 11.93 40.63 -10.19
C LEU A 22 12.67 39.57 -9.38
N ILE A 23 13.92 39.84 -8.99
CA ILE A 23 14.70 38.94 -8.11
C ILE A 23 13.96 38.74 -6.79
N LEU A 24 13.56 39.83 -6.13
CA LEU A 24 12.81 39.77 -4.87
C LEU A 24 11.52 38.94 -5.03
N LEU A 25 10.75 39.19 -6.09
CA LEU A 25 9.53 38.44 -6.39
C LEU A 25 9.81 36.95 -6.56
N VAL A 26 10.81 36.58 -7.37
CA VAL A 26 11.16 35.17 -7.60
C VAL A 26 11.69 34.51 -6.35
N THR A 27 12.42 35.22 -5.49
CA THR A 27 12.85 34.67 -4.19
C THR A 27 11.65 34.34 -3.29
N ILE A 28 10.64 35.21 -3.24
CA ILE A 28 9.40 34.96 -2.49
C ILE A 28 8.65 33.76 -3.07
N LEU A 29 8.52 33.68 -4.40
CA LEU A 29 7.90 32.54 -5.08
C LEU A 29 8.66 31.24 -4.82
N GLY A 30 9.98 31.26 -4.89
CA GLY A 30 10.84 30.11 -4.60
C GLY A 30 10.68 29.61 -3.17
N ALA A 31 10.59 30.52 -2.20
CA ALA A 31 10.28 30.16 -0.81
C ALA A 31 8.88 29.52 -0.69
N GLY A 32 7.88 30.04 -1.41
CA GLY A 32 6.53 29.45 -1.46
C GLY A 32 6.54 28.03 -2.03
N VAL A 33 7.22 27.80 -3.15
CA VAL A 33 7.36 26.47 -3.76
C VAL A 33 8.11 25.51 -2.83
N ALA A 34 9.15 25.97 -2.14
CA ALA A 34 9.89 25.16 -1.17
C ALA A 34 9.01 24.73 0.02
N LEU A 35 8.13 25.60 0.51
CA LEU A 35 7.16 25.25 1.55
C LEU A 35 6.15 24.19 1.07
N LEU A 36 5.64 24.33 -0.16
CA LEU A 36 4.75 23.33 -0.77
C LEU A 36 5.46 21.97 -0.94
N GLY A 37 6.69 21.96 -1.44
CA GLY A 37 7.49 20.75 -1.57
C GLY A 37 7.78 20.07 -0.22
N THR A 38 8.10 20.86 0.81
CA THR A 38 8.30 20.35 2.17
C THR A 38 7.02 19.74 2.73
N HIS A 39 5.87 20.39 2.51
CA HIS A 39 4.58 19.87 2.95
C HIS A 39 4.22 18.55 2.27
N ALA A 40 4.37 18.48 0.94
CA ALA A 40 4.15 17.25 0.17
C ALA A 40 5.06 16.11 0.67
N SER A 41 6.34 16.37 0.88
CA SER A 41 7.30 15.37 1.38
C SER A 41 6.96 14.86 2.80
N VAL A 42 6.40 15.72 3.67
CA VAL A 42 5.92 15.28 4.98
C VAL A 42 4.72 14.34 4.84
N LEU A 43 3.77 14.64 3.94
CA LEU A 43 2.60 13.80 3.70
C LEU A 43 2.98 12.46 3.04
N GLU A 44 3.89 12.48 2.06
CA GLU A 44 4.51 11.28 1.49
C GLU A 44 5.14 10.42 2.58
N SER A 45 5.95 11.02 3.45
CA SER A 45 6.60 10.31 4.55
C SER A 45 5.61 9.69 5.54
N GLN A 46 4.48 10.37 5.80
CA GLN A 46 3.42 9.85 6.65
C GLN A 46 2.71 8.65 6.00
N ALA A 47 2.33 8.78 4.73
CA ALA A 47 1.68 7.72 3.96
C ALA A 47 2.59 6.49 3.80
N THR A 48 3.88 6.68 3.48
CA THR A 48 4.88 5.60 3.41
C THR A 48 5.00 4.86 4.74
N ARG A 49 5.04 5.58 5.87
CA ARG A 49 5.06 4.93 7.19
C ARG A 49 3.77 4.17 7.46
N GLY A 50 2.62 4.74 7.09
CA GLY A 50 1.32 4.07 7.18
C GLY A 50 1.31 2.76 6.40
N SER A 51 1.73 2.78 5.14
CA SER A 51 1.81 1.58 4.28
C SER A 51 2.75 0.52 4.86
N VAL A 52 3.89 0.91 5.45
CA VAL A 52 4.81 -0.02 6.11
C VAL A 52 4.18 -0.65 7.36
N VAL A 53 3.47 0.13 8.19
CA VAL A 53 2.77 -0.40 9.36
C VAL A 53 1.71 -1.42 8.92
N MET A 54 0.87 -1.06 7.94
CA MET A 54 -0.15 -1.97 7.41
C MET A 54 0.46 -3.22 6.78
N ALA A 55 1.59 -3.10 6.08
CA ALA A 55 2.29 -4.26 5.53
C ALA A 55 2.78 -5.22 6.63
N VAL A 56 3.24 -4.71 7.77
CA VAL A 56 3.64 -5.54 8.91
C VAL A 56 2.42 -6.23 9.54
N GLU A 57 1.32 -5.50 9.72
CA GLU A 57 0.07 -6.06 10.24
C GLU A 57 -0.49 -7.13 9.30
N LEU A 58 -0.50 -6.88 8.00
CA LEU A 58 -0.87 -7.83 6.95
C LEU A 58 0.00 -9.09 6.99
N MET A 59 1.32 -8.96 7.12
CA MET A 59 2.21 -10.12 7.27
C MET A 59 1.90 -10.93 8.54
N GLY A 60 1.61 -10.25 9.65
CA GLY A 60 1.19 -10.90 10.90
C GLY A 60 -0.15 -11.64 10.75
N ALA A 61 -1.13 -11.02 10.10
CA ALA A 61 -2.43 -11.61 9.80
C ALA A 61 -2.29 -12.83 8.86
N LEU A 62 -1.49 -12.73 7.80
CA LEU A 62 -1.19 -13.84 6.88
C LEU A 62 -0.50 -15.01 7.59
N GLN A 63 0.50 -14.73 8.43
CA GLN A 63 1.23 -15.78 9.15
C GLN A 63 0.34 -16.47 10.20
N SER A 64 -0.39 -15.70 11.00
CA SER A 64 -1.29 -16.26 12.01
C SER A 64 -2.47 -17.00 11.38
N GLY A 65 -3.07 -16.42 10.34
CA GLY A 65 -4.15 -17.03 9.55
C GLY A 65 -3.71 -18.32 8.89
N SER A 66 -2.54 -18.34 8.23
CA SER A 66 -2.02 -19.57 7.60
C SER A 66 -1.67 -20.67 8.60
N LEU A 67 -1.09 -20.35 9.76
CA LEU A 67 -0.84 -21.33 10.82
C LEU A 67 -2.14 -21.93 11.36
N ARG A 68 -3.15 -21.08 11.59
CA ARG A 68 -4.46 -21.53 12.07
C ARG A 68 -5.17 -22.40 11.02
N ALA A 69 -5.20 -21.95 9.77
CA ALA A 69 -5.80 -22.69 8.67
C ALA A 69 -5.09 -24.03 8.45
N ALA A 70 -3.76 -24.08 8.55
CA ALA A 70 -3.01 -25.33 8.44
C ALA A 70 -3.35 -26.30 9.59
N TYR A 71 -3.43 -25.81 10.83
CA TYR A 71 -3.84 -26.62 11.98
C TYR A 71 -5.26 -27.17 11.85
N ASP A 72 -6.22 -26.31 11.50
CA ASP A 72 -7.61 -26.71 11.32
C ASP A 72 -7.77 -27.71 10.15
N THR A 73 -7.03 -27.50 9.04
CA THR A 73 -7.03 -28.43 7.89
C THR A 73 -6.41 -29.78 8.25
N ASP A 74 -5.34 -29.81 9.03
CA ASP A 74 -4.71 -31.06 9.49
C ASP A 74 -5.68 -31.91 10.31
N ILE A 75 -6.44 -31.27 11.23
CA ILE A 75 -7.50 -31.95 11.99
C ILE A 75 -8.57 -32.53 11.06
N VAL A 76 -9.03 -31.76 10.07
CA VAL A 76 -10.03 -32.24 9.10
C VAL A 76 -9.52 -33.46 8.34
N VAL A 77 -8.27 -33.42 7.88
CA VAL A 77 -7.67 -34.51 7.11
C VAL A 77 -7.49 -35.76 7.98
N ASP A 78 -6.97 -35.64 9.20
CA ASP A 78 -6.78 -36.77 10.11
C ASP A 78 -8.13 -37.37 10.53
N MET A 79 -9.11 -36.52 10.82
CA MET A 79 -10.45 -36.99 11.18
C MET A 79 -11.16 -37.68 10.01
N ALA A 80 -11.05 -37.15 8.79
CA ALA A 80 -11.58 -37.80 7.59
C ALA A 80 -10.94 -39.16 7.34
N ALA A 81 -9.62 -39.29 7.54
CA ALA A 81 -8.91 -40.56 7.44
C ALA A 81 -9.42 -41.58 8.48
N LYS A 82 -9.57 -41.15 9.74
CA LYS A 82 -10.11 -41.99 10.82
C LYS A 82 -11.56 -42.40 10.57
N MET A 83 -12.40 -41.52 10.02
CA MET A 83 -13.78 -41.85 9.63
C MET A 83 -13.81 -42.94 8.57
N MET A 84 -12.94 -42.87 7.55
CA MET A 84 -12.82 -43.92 6.53
C MET A 84 -12.32 -45.25 7.12
N GLU A 85 -11.33 -45.21 8.03
CA GLU A 85 -10.85 -46.41 8.73
C GLU A 85 -11.95 -47.04 9.57
N THR A 86 -12.68 -46.24 10.33
CA THR A 86 -13.81 -46.66 11.16
C THR A 86 -14.89 -47.35 10.31
N ALA A 87 -15.26 -46.76 9.17
CA ALA A 87 -16.23 -47.35 8.25
C ALA A 87 -15.74 -48.70 7.70
N ALA A 88 -14.46 -48.83 7.37
CA ALA A 88 -13.87 -50.08 6.90
C ALA A 88 -13.85 -51.16 7.99
N LEU A 89 -13.58 -50.79 9.25
CA LEU A 89 -13.61 -51.72 10.38
C LEU A 89 -15.02 -52.20 10.68
N TRP A 90 -16.03 -51.32 10.64
CA TRP A 90 -17.43 -51.71 10.80
C TRP A 90 -17.88 -52.67 9.70
N GLN A 91 -17.49 -52.39 8.45
CA GLN A 91 -17.78 -53.29 7.33
C GLN A 91 -17.12 -54.66 7.52
N ALA A 92 -15.85 -54.70 7.94
CA ALA A 92 -15.14 -55.95 8.20
C ALA A 92 -15.76 -56.74 9.36
N ALA A 93 -16.18 -56.07 10.43
CA ALA A 93 -16.88 -56.69 11.55
C ALA A 93 -18.19 -57.34 11.09
N LEU A 94 -18.97 -56.64 10.25
CA LEU A 94 -20.22 -57.17 9.69
C LEU A 94 -19.98 -58.41 8.82
N ASP A 95 -18.97 -58.38 7.96
CA ASP A 95 -18.64 -59.50 7.07
C ASP A 95 -18.21 -60.74 7.88
N LEU A 96 -17.39 -60.57 8.93
CA LEU A 96 -16.96 -61.67 9.82
C LEU A 96 -18.12 -62.26 10.63
N GLU A 97 -19.06 -61.43 11.06
CA GLU A 97 -20.26 -61.88 11.77
C GLU A 97 -21.14 -62.76 10.86
N LEU A 98 -21.27 -62.39 9.58
CA LEU A 98 -21.99 -63.20 8.58
C LEU A 98 -21.30 -64.55 8.29
N GLU A 99 -19.98 -64.62 8.45
CA GLU A 99 -19.19 -65.86 8.35
C GLU A 99 -19.27 -66.74 9.62
N GLY A 100 -19.91 -66.26 10.69
CA GLY A 100 -20.00 -66.96 11.98
C GLY A 100 -18.73 -66.87 12.84
N ARG A 101 -17.87 -65.87 12.59
CA ARG A 101 -16.61 -65.62 13.31
C ARG A 101 -16.78 -64.49 14.34
N SER A 102 -17.75 -64.63 15.23
CA SER A 102 -18.18 -63.55 16.12
C SER A 102 -17.10 -63.01 17.07
N ASP A 103 -16.18 -63.86 17.54
CA ASP A 103 -15.08 -63.39 18.40
C ASP A 103 -14.14 -62.42 17.66
N GLU A 104 -13.91 -62.64 16.37
CA GLU A 104 -13.10 -61.73 15.56
C GLU A 104 -13.87 -60.48 15.17
N ALA A 105 -15.15 -60.62 14.81
CA ALA A 105 -16.03 -59.49 14.54
C ALA A 105 -16.07 -58.51 15.74
N ALA A 106 -16.13 -59.03 16.97
CA ALA A 106 -16.11 -58.23 18.19
C ALA A 106 -14.82 -57.40 18.36
N LEU A 107 -13.66 -57.92 17.92
CA LEU A 107 -12.40 -57.17 17.95
C LEU A 107 -12.42 -55.98 16.99
N TYR A 108 -12.91 -56.18 15.76
CA TYR A 108 -13.04 -55.10 14.77
C TYR A 108 -14.05 -54.04 15.22
N ALA A 109 -15.20 -54.45 15.77
CA ALA A 109 -16.21 -53.55 16.33
C ALA A 109 -15.64 -52.71 17.48
N THR A 110 -14.93 -53.33 18.42
CA THR A 110 -14.30 -52.61 19.55
C THR A 110 -13.31 -51.56 19.04
N ARG A 111 -12.49 -51.90 18.03
CA ARG A 111 -11.53 -50.95 17.45
C ARG A 111 -12.22 -49.79 16.73
N ALA A 112 -13.35 -50.06 16.06
CA ALA A 112 -14.15 -49.03 15.44
C ALA A 112 -14.72 -48.05 16.48
N GLU A 113 -15.28 -48.57 17.59
CA GLU A 113 -15.78 -47.74 18.70
C GLU A 113 -14.68 -46.88 19.35
N GLU A 114 -13.46 -47.41 19.48
CA GLU A 114 -12.30 -46.63 19.95
C GLU A 114 -12.00 -45.44 19.03
N LEU A 115 -11.99 -45.66 17.70
CA LEU A 115 -11.75 -44.60 16.73
C LEU A 115 -12.89 -43.57 16.71
N GLU A 116 -14.14 -43.99 16.88
CA GLU A 116 -15.28 -43.06 17.02
C GLU A 116 -15.11 -42.15 18.23
N ALA A 117 -14.65 -42.69 19.36
CA ALA A 117 -14.36 -41.90 20.55
C ALA A 117 -13.22 -40.90 20.31
N GLU A 118 -12.17 -41.31 19.59
CA GLU A 118 -11.07 -40.43 19.17
C GLU A 118 -11.57 -39.30 18.25
N ILE A 119 -12.37 -39.62 17.23
CA ILE A 119 -12.98 -38.66 16.29
C ILE A 119 -13.83 -37.63 17.05
N LEU A 120 -14.67 -38.10 17.98
CA LEU A 120 -15.50 -37.22 18.80
C LEU A 120 -14.63 -36.26 19.63
N ALA A 121 -13.54 -36.76 20.22
CA ALA A 121 -12.61 -35.93 20.99
C ALA A 121 -11.91 -34.88 20.10
N MET A 122 -11.55 -35.25 18.87
CA MET A 122 -10.92 -34.34 17.89
C MET A 122 -11.85 -33.24 17.40
N SER A 123 -13.15 -33.52 17.26
CA SER A 123 -14.13 -32.53 16.81
C SER A 123 -14.15 -31.27 17.69
N GLY A 124 -13.86 -31.40 18.99
CA GLY A 124 -13.76 -30.29 19.92
C GLY A 124 -12.48 -29.44 19.81
N LEU A 125 -11.52 -29.82 18.97
CA LEU A 125 -10.21 -29.16 18.84
C LEU A 125 -10.15 -28.13 17.70
N SER A 126 -11.05 -28.22 16.72
CA SER A 126 -11.06 -27.31 15.57
C SER A 126 -12.30 -26.41 15.55
N VAL A 127 -12.10 -25.17 15.12
CA VAL A 127 -13.22 -24.24 14.90
C VAL A 127 -14.16 -24.73 13.81
N LEU A 128 -13.66 -25.52 12.86
CA LEU A 128 -14.43 -26.05 11.74
C LEU A 128 -15.56 -26.99 12.15
N TYR A 129 -15.48 -27.61 13.33
CA TYR A 129 -16.51 -28.52 13.85
C TYR A 129 -17.23 -27.96 15.08
N THR A 130 -16.76 -26.84 15.65
CA THR A 130 -17.34 -26.23 16.86
C THR A 130 -18.12 -24.95 16.58
N ASP A 131 -17.79 -24.22 15.51
CA ASP A 131 -18.52 -23.03 15.08
C ASP A 131 -19.64 -23.43 14.10
N GLU A 132 -20.88 -23.10 14.43
CA GLU A 132 -22.06 -23.42 13.61
C GLU A 132 -21.94 -22.92 12.16
N ARG A 133 -21.15 -21.87 11.90
CA ARG A 133 -20.97 -21.32 10.56
C ARG A 133 -20.21 -22.24 9.61
N TYR A 134 -19.36 -23.11 10.15
CA TYR A 134 -18.52 -24.02 9.36
C TYR A 134 -18.85 -25.49 9.62
N ALA A 135 -19.43 -25.78 10.79
CA ALA A 135 -19.75 -27.14 11.19
C ALA A 135 -20.72 -27.79 10.18
N PRO A 136 -20.62 -29.11 9.97
CA PRO A 136 -21.53 -29.81 9.08
C PRO A 136 -22.99 -29.64 9.54
N GLN A 137 -23.84 -29.07 8.68
CA GLN A 137 -25.20 -28.67 9.06
C GLN A 137 -26.29 -29.70 8.72
N GLY A 138 -25.91 -30.85 8.14
CA GLY A 138 -26.86 -31.85 7.67
C GLY A 138 -26.42 -33.28 7.96
N GLU A 139 -27.40 -34.18 8.03
CA GLU A 139 -27.18 -35.63 8.24
C GLU A 139 -26.35 -36.28 7.12
N ASN A 140 -26.31 -35.63 5.94
CA ASN A 140 -25.50 -36.05 4.78
C ASN A 140 -24.18 -35.30 4.65
N ASP A 141 -23.95 -34.27 5.47
CA ASP A 141 -22.75 -33.45 5.41
C ASP A 141 -21.80 -33.94 6.50
N LEU A 142 -20.73 -34.63 6.09
CA LEU A 142 -19.72 -35.17 7.01
C LEU A 142 -18.52 -34.24 7.14
N LEU A 143 -18.40 -33.28 6.22
CA LEU A 143 -17.28 -32.37 6.12
C LEU A 143 -17.71 -30.95 6.44
N PRO A 144 -16.82 -30.14 7.04
CA PRO A 144 -17.11 -28.75 7.35
C PRO A 144 -17.06 -27.90 6.08
N ASP A 145 -17.71 -26.74 6.10
CA ASP A 145 -17.68 -25.76 5.02
C ASP A 145 -16.34 -25.00 5.02
N LEU A 146 -15.37 -25.59 4.32
CA LEU A 146 -14.04 -25.01 4.14
C LEU A 146 -14.05 -23.72 3.31
N ASP A 147 -15.05 -23.55 2.42
CA ASP A 147 -15.15 -22.36 1.59
C ASP A 147 -15.59 -21.16 2.44
N ALA A 148 -16.63 -21.32 3.27
CA ALA A 148 -17.06 -20.31 4.24
C ALA A 148 -15.95 -19.96 5.23
N TYR A 149 -15.27 -20.96 5.79
CA TYR A 149 -14.10 -20.72 6.65
C TYR A 149 -13.01 -19.94 5.91
N SER A 150 -12.72 -20.31 4.66
CA SER A 150 -11.68 -19.64 3.87
C SER A 150 -12.00 -18.19 3.55
N ALA A 151 -13.28 -17.88 3.30
CA ALA A 151 -13.75 -16.53 3.08
C ALA A 151 -13.62 -15.69 4.36
N ASP A 152 -14.08 -16.21 5.50
CA ASP A 152 -14.07 -15.51 6.78
C ASP A 152 -12.65 -15.14 7.25
N TRP A 153 -11.66 -16.03 7.12
CA TRP A 153 -10.30 -15.70 7.55
C TRP A 153 -9.56 -14.76 6.58
N ARG A 154 -9.97 -14.72 5.30
CA ARG A 154 -9.40 -13.83 4.28
C ARG A 154 -9.95 -12.41 4.36
N GLU A 155 -11.20 -12.22 4.76
CA GLU A 155 -11.82 -10.90 4.87
C GLU A 155 -10.93 -9.85 5.59
N PRO A 156 -10.40 -10.09 6.81
CA PRO A 156 -9.53 -9.10 7.47
C PRO A 156 -8.20 -8.87 6.74
N ILE A 157 -7.70 -9.86 6.00
CA ILE A 157 -6.46 -9.74 5.20
C ILE A 157 -6.70 -8.87 3.97
N ASP A 158 -7.84 -9.07 3.29
CA ASP A 158 -8.22 -8.28 2.13
C ASP A 158 -8.45 -6.81 2.52
N GLN A 159 -9.06 -6.55 3.68
CA GLN A 159 -9.20 -5.20 4.24
C GLN A 159 -7.84 -4.54 4.50
N LEU A 160 -6.92 -5.24 5.17
CA LEU A 160 -5.56 -4.71 5.42
C LEU A 160 -4.79 -4.47 4.13
N LEU A 161 -4.99 -5.31 3.12
CA LEU A 161 -4.35 -5.15 1.81
C LEU A 161 -4.89 -3.91 1.08
N GLU A 162 -6.20 -3.67 1.11
CA GLU A 162 -6.82 -2.49 0.52
C GLU A 162 -6.32 -1.20 1.20
N GLU A 163 -6.30 -1.17 2.54
CA GLU A 163 -5.76 -0.04 3.30
C GLU A 163 -4.28 0.21 3.02
N GLN A 164 -3.48 -0.86 2.91
CA GLN A 164 -2.06 -0.77 2.57
C GLN A 164 -1.83 -0.19 1.17
N GLN A 165 -2.67 -0.57 0.20
CA GLN A 165 -2.63 -0.05 -1.16
C GLN A 165 -3.04 1.42 -1.20
N GLU A 166 -4.11 1.82 -0.51
CA GLU A 166 -4.53 3.23 -0.46
C GLU A 166 -3.42 4.13 0.11
N GLN A 167 -2.72 3.67 1.16
CA GLN A 167 -1.58 4.39 1.73
C GLN A 167 -0.38 4.45 0.76
N ALA A 168 -0.12 3.38 0.02
CA ALA A 168 0.94 3.37 -0.99
C ALA A 168 0.63 4.35 -2.14
N GLU A 169 -0.59 4.34 -2.66
CA GLU A 169 -1.04 5.29 -3.69
C GLU A 169 -1.05 6.74 -3.19
N ALA A 170 -1.37 6.97 -1.92
CA ALA A 170 -1.23 8.27 -1.30
C ALA A 170 0.24 8.70 -1.25
N ALA A 171 1.16 7.82 -0.86
CA ALA A 171 2.59 8.10 -0.83
C ALA A 171 3.11 8.48 -2.21
N ASP A 172 2.81 7.69 -3.24
CA ASP A 172 3.24 7.95 -4.61
C ASP A 172 2.73 9.32 -5.13
N ARG A 173 1.44 9.63 -4.91
CA ARG A 173 0.88 10.94 -5.28
C ARG A 173 1.57 12.11 -4.60
N TRP A 174 1.89 11.99 -3.31
CA TRP A 174 2.60 13.05 -2.58
C TRP A 174 4.08 13.15 -2.97
N GLY A 175 4.72 12.01 -3.29
CA GLY A 175 6.09 11.96 -3.83
C GLY A 175 6.18 12.68 -5.17
N ASP A 176 5.27 12.39 -6.11
CA ASP A 176 5.20 13.05 -7.41
C ASP A 176 5.05 14.57 -7.27
N LYS A 177 4.28 15.05 -6.30
CA LYS A 177 4.16 16.50 -5.98
C LYS A 177 5.46 17.08 -5.45
N ALA A 178 6.11 16.40 -4.52
CA ALA A 178 7.37 16.86 -3.94
C ALA A 178 8.47 16.97 -5.00
N ASP A 179 8.57 15.99 -5.90
CA ASP A 179 9.51 15.98 -7.02
C ASP A 179 9.23 17.10 -8.03
N ALA A 180 7.95 17.34 -8.33
CA ALA A 180 7.55 18.43 -9.20
C ALA A 180 7.91 19.80 -8.60
N HIS A 181 7.67 20.02 -7.30
CA HIS A 181 8.07 21.26 -6.62
C HIS A 181 9.59 21.45 -6.58
N THR A 182 10.34 20.37 -6.38
CA THR A 182 11.81 20.40 -6.44
C THR A 182 12.29 20.83 -7.84
N SER A 183 11.71 20.25 -8.89
CA SER A 183 12.01 20.61 -10.29
C SER A 183 11.69 22.09 -10.58
N VAL A 184 10.52 22.58 -10.18
CA VAL A 184 10.15 24.00 -10.28
C VAL A 184 11.17 24.89 -9.55
N GLY A 185 11.61 24.50 -8.35
CA GLY A 185 12.63 25.20 -7.57
C GLY A 185 13.93 25.40 -8.36
N THR A 186 14.38 24.37 -9.09
CA THR A 186 15.58 24.48 -9.93
C THR A 186 15.41 25.47 -11.10
N VAL A 187 14.23 25.50 -11.73
CA VAL A 187 13.92 26.45 -12.82
C VAL A 187 13.89 27.89 -12.30
N LEU A 188 13.35 28.11 -11.10
CA LEU A 188 13.40 29.42 -10.45
C LEU A 188 14.83 29.84 -10.10
N ALA A 189 15.67 28.92 -9.64
CA ALA A 189 17.09 29.18 -9.38
C ALA A 189 17.85 29.57 -10.66
N LEU A 190 17.61 28.85 -11.77
CA LEU A 190 18.14 29.21 -13.10
C LEU A 190 17.68 30.61 -13.52
N SER A 191 16.41 30.95 -13.27
CA SER A 191 15.87 32.29 -13.57
C SER A 191 16.55 33.39 -12.76
N LEU A 192 16.77 33.17 -11.46
CA LEU A 192 17.53 34.09 -10.59
C LEU A 192 18.97 34.28 -11.10
N PHE A 193 19.61 33.21 -11.56
CA PHE A 193 20.94 33.29 -12.16
C PHE A 193 20.94 34.16 -13.42
N LEU A 194 19.96 34.01 -14.32
CA LEU A 194 19.84 34.84 -15.51
C LEU A 194 19.60 36.32 -15.17
N TYR A 195 18.82 36.61 -14.12
CA TYR A 195 18.64 37.98 -13.64
C TYR A 195 19.93 38.57 -13.06
N GLY A 196 20.69 37.81 -12.28
CA GLY A 196 22.02 38.23 -11.82
C GLY A 196 22.97 38.55 -12.99
N LEU A 197 22.98 37.69 -14.02
CA LEU A 197 23.78 37.90 -15.23
C LEU A 197 23.33 39.14 -16.02
N SER A 198 22.01 39.41 -16.05
CA SER A 198 21.46 40.60 -16.71
C SER A 198 21.90 41.92 -16.06
N LEU A 199 22.18 41.91 -14.75
CA LEU A 199 22.75 43.05 -14.02
C LEU A 199 24.26 43.22 -14.29
N ALA A 200 24.98 42.12 -14.49
CA ALA A 200 26.43 42.15 -14.74
C ALA A 200 26.79 42.61 -16.16
N ILE A 201 25.95 42.31 -17.16
CA ILE A 201 26.24 42.54 -18.58
C ILE A 201 25.67 43.88 -19.06
N ARG A 202 26.46 44.63 -19.84
CA ARG A 202 26.04 45.89 -20.48
C ARG A 202 25.50 45.66 -21.90
N GLY A 203 24.70 46.61 -22.41
CA GLY A 203 24.20 46.62 -23.78
C GLY A 203 22.88 45.85 -23.98
N ARG A 204 22.55 45.50 -25.23
CA ARG A 204 21.26 44.86 -25.58
C ARG A 204 21.11 43.44 -25.04
N VAL A 205 22.22 42.75 -24.80
CA VAL A 205 22.24 41.36 -24.32
C VAL A 205 21.56 41.21 -22.95
N ARG A 206 21.59 42.24 -22.09
CA ARG A 206 20.89 42.24 -20.80
C ARG A 206 19.38 42.00 -20.93
N LEU A 207 18.77 42.50 -22.01
CA LEU A 207 17.33 42.35 -22.26
C LEU A 207 17.00 40.90 -22.62
N ILE A 208 17.89 40.20 -23.31
CA ILE A 208 17.71 38.79 -23.67
C ILE A 208 17.69 37.94 -22.40
N PHE A 209 18.66 38.13 -21.50
CA PHE A 209 18.72 37.39 -20.23
C PHE A 209 17.52 37.67 -19.34
N THR A 210 17.08 38.93 -19.25
CA THR A 210 15.87 39.30 -18.51
C THR A 210 14.64 38.63 -19.12
N GLY A 211 14.49 38.69 -20.45
CA GLY A 211 13.34 38.10 -21.15
C GLY A 211 13.26 36.58 -20.99
N VAL A 212 14.38 35.88 -21.14
CA VAL A 212 14.44 34.41 -20.94
C VAL A 212 14.17 34.04 -19.48
N GLY A 213 14.76 34.76 -18.52
CA GLY A 213 14.47 34.55 -17.09
C GLY A 213 12.99 34.75 -16.76
N THR A 214 12.36 35.78 -17.32
CA THR A 214 10.92 36.01 -17.12
C THR A 214 10.07 34.92 -17.76
N LEU A 215 10.44 34.43 -18.95
CA LEU A 215 9.75 33.31 -19.58
C LEU A 215 9.81 32.03 -18.72
N LEU A 216 10.99 31.72 -18.16
CA LEU A 216 11.17 30.57 -17.28
C LEU A 216 10.33 30.68 -16.00
N VAL A 217 10.24 31.88 -15.41
CA VAL A 217 9.37 32.12 -14.24
C VAL A 217 7.89 31.88 -14.58
N LEU A 218 7.42 32.35 -15.74
CA LEU A 218 6.04 32.12 -16.17
C LEU A 218 5.75 30.63 -16.38
N LEU A 219 6.68 29.89 -16.98
CA LEU A 219 6.56 28.44 -17.14
C LEU A 219 6.55 27.72 -15.79
N ALA A 220 7.43 28.13 -14.87
CA ALA A 220 7.48 27.57 -13.50
C ALA A 220 6.18 27.82 -12.73
N LEU A 221 5.58 29.00 -12.86
CA LEU A 221 4.28 29.32 -12.26
C LEU A 221 3.15 28.48 -12.85
N LEU A 222 3.12 28.32 -14.19
CA LEU A 222 2.13 27.49 -14.87
C LEU A 222 2.25 26.03 -14.42
N TRP A 223 3.47 25.53 -14.32
CA TRP A 223 3.74 24.17 -13.85
C TRP A 223 3.31 24.00 -12.38
N THR A 224 3.64 24.96 -11.52
CA THR A 224 3.20 24.92 -10.11
C THR A 224 1.68 24.91 -9.99
N ALA A 225 0.99 25.73 -10.79
CA ALA A 225 -0.47 25.75 -10.81
C ALA A 225 -1.05 24.41 -11.28
N TRP A 226 -0.44 23.79 -12.30
CA TRP A 226 -0.82 22.48 -12.78
C TRP A 226 -0.64 21.38 -11.72
N THR A 227 0.49 21.35 -11.02
CA THR A 227 0.78 20.34 -9.99
C THR A 227 -0.13 20.45 -8.79
N ILE A 228 -0.65 21.64 -8.49
CA ILE A 228 -1.63 21.82 -7.41
C ILE A 228 -3.00 21.25 -7.79
N VAL A 229 -3.37 21.31 -9.08
CA VAL A 229 -4.72 20.93 -9.56
C VAL A 229 -4.81 19.45 -9.94
N VAL A 230 -3.77 18.91 -10.58
CA VAL A 230 -3.85 17.61 -11.27
C VAL A 230 -3.11 16.50 -10.55
N ALA A 231 -1.95 16.80 -9.97
CA ALA A 231 -1.27 15.84 -9.10
C ALA A 231 -2.01 15.80 -7.77
#